data_AF-A0A2R5FRC1-F1
#
_entry.id   AF-A0A2R5FRC1-F1
#
_cell.length_a   1.000
_cell.length_b   1.000
_cell.length_c   1.000
_cell.angle_alpha   90.00
_cell.angle_beta   90.00
_cell.angle_gamma   90.00
#
_symmetry.space_group_name_H-M   'P 1'
#
loop_
_entity.id
_entity.type
_entity.pdbx_description
1 polymer ?
#
loop_
_entity_poly.entity_id
_entity_poly.type
_entity_poly.pdbx_seq_one_letter_code
_entity_poly.pdbx_strand_id
1 'polypeptide(L)' 'MTATFMKLPKFRNTQWVSFIGGEGVVRSYTPESGTWTYLIEMALGLEPDFGRVGAETMILLTESDLQTT' A
#
# COMPACT_ATOMS: atom_id res chain seq x y z
N MET A 1 -16.66 -6.41 27.61
CA MET A 1 -15.64 -6.34 26.54
C MET A 1 -16.36 -6.41 25.21
N THR A 2 -16.49 -5.30 24.50
CA THR A 2 -17.05 -5.28 23.15
C THR A 2 -15.97 -5.82 22.21
N ALA A 3 -16.14 -7.06 21.74
CA ALA A 3 -15.31 -7.60 20.69
C ALA A 3 -15.59 -6.81 19.40
N THR A 4 -14.72 -5.86 19.06
CA THR A 4 -14.77 -5.20 17.76
C THR A 4 -14.43 -6.27 16.72
N PHE A 5 -15.43 -6.69 15.93
CA PHE A 5 -15.22 -7.51 14.75
C PHE A 5 -14.41 -6.69 13.74
N MET A 6 -13.08 -6.72 13.86
CA MET A 6 -12.20 -6.20 12.83
C MET A 6 -12.39 -7.08 11.60
N LYS A 7 -12.75 -6.46 10.47
CA LYS A 7 -12.78 -7.15 9.18
C LYS A 7 -11.39 -7.72 8.91
N LEU A 8 -11.33 -8.88 8.28
CA LEU A 8 -10.05 -9.40 7.78
C LEU A 8 -9.46 -8.44 6.74
N PRO A 9 -8.13 -8.28 6.67
CA PRO A 9 -7.50 -7.46 5.66
C PRO A 9 -7.77 -8.04 4.28
N LYS A 10 -8.15 -7.19 3.33
CA LYS A 10 -8.40 -7.57 1.94
C LYS A 10 -7.13 -7.97 1.21
N PHE A 11 -6.01 -7.28 1.48
CA PHE A 11 -4.73 -7.52 0.83
C PHE A 11 -3.70 -8.12 1.79
N ARG A 12 -2.75 -8.89 1.25
CA ARG A 12 -1.72 -9.57 2.04
C ARG A 12 -0.33 -9.08 1.69
N ASN A 13 0.64 -9.31 2.57
CA ASN A 13 2.05 -9.05 2.27
C ASN A 13 2.47 -9.73 0.96
N THR A 14 3.38 -9.07 0.25
CA THR A 14 3.91 -9.46 -1.06
C THR A 14 2.88 -9.53 -2.19
N GLN A 15 1.66 -9.05 -1.97
CA GLN A 15 0.65 -8.95 -3.01
C GLN A 15 0.87 -7.68 -3.84
N TRP A 16 0.78 -7.81 -5.16
CA TRP A 16 0.73 -6.67 -6.06
C TRP A 16 -0.66 -6.05 -6.06
N VAL A 17 -0.69 -4.72 -5.98
CA VAL A 17 -1.90 -3.90 -5.96
C VAL A 17 -1.73 -2.70 -6.85
N SER A 18 -2.84 -2.24 -7.43
CA SER A 18 -2.91 -1.02 -8.23
C SER A 18 -3.71 0.05 -7.46
N PHE A 19 -3.34 1.31 -7.62
CA PHE A 19 -3.98 2.45 -6.97
C PHE A 19 -3.88 3.70 -7.86
N ILE A 20 -4.54 4.79 -7.46
CA ILE A 20 -4.45 6.05 -8.20
C ILE A 20 -3.02 6.59 -8.10
N GLY A 21 -2.28 6.55 -9.21
CA GLY A 21 -0.90 7.02 -9.29
C GLY A 21 0.13 5.93 -9.61
N GLY A 22 -0.26 4.65 -9.57
CA GLY A 22 0.64 3.57 -9.97
C GLY A 22 0.28 2.22 -9.37
N GLU A 23 1.29 1.36 -9.32
CA GLU A 23 1.18 -0.01 -8.83
C GLU A 23 2.36 -0.30 -7.90
N GLY A 24 2.16 -1.23 -6.97
CA GLY A 24 3.20 -1.60 -6.02
C GLY A 24 2.88 -2.87 -5.26
N VAL A 25 3.77 -3.22 -4.34
CA VAL A 25 3.68 -4.42 -3.52
C VAL A 25 3.36 -4.07 -2.07
N VAL A 26 2.40 -4.79 -1.48
CA VAL A 26 2.07 -4.64 -0.05
C VAL A 26 3.25 -5.15 0.79
N ARG A 27 3.83 -4.28 1.62
CA ARG A 27 4.91 -4.62 2.55
C ARG A 27 4.41 -4.93 3.97
N SER A 28 3.41 -4.19 4.42
CA SER A 28 2.76 -4.39 5.71
C SER A 28 1.37 -3.77 5.72
N TYR A 29 0.55 -4.17 6.70
CA TYR A 29 -0.78 -3.61 6.90
C TYR A 29 -1.13 -3.59 8.39
N THR A 30 -1.83 -2.54 8.81
CA THR A 30 -2.24 -2.34 10.20
C THR A 30 -3.72 -1.95 10.27
N PRO A 31 -4.47 -2.46 11.26
CA PRO A 31 -5.85 -2.06 11.43
C PRO A 31 -5.91 -0.61 11.95
N GLU A 32 -6.78 0.20 11.36
CA GLU A 32 -6.98 1.61 11.71
C GLU A 32 -8.45 1.97 11.62
N SER A 33 -9.06 2.45 12.71
CA SER A 33 -10.44 2.97 12.75
C SER A 33 -11.51 2.10 12.05
N GLY A 34 -11.42 0.77 12.16
CA GLY A 34 -12.37 -0.16 11.55
C GLY A 34 -12.12 -0.48 10.07
N THR A 35 -11.02 0.02 9.51
CA THR A 35 -10.47 -0.33 8.20
C THR A 35 -9.02 -0.82 8.35
N TRP A 36 -8.34 -1.01 7.22
CA TRP A 36 -6.92 -1.34 7.14
C TRP A 36 -6.17 -0.26 6.37
N THR A 37 -4.98 0.03 6.86
CA THR A 37 -4.01 0.90 6.22
C THR A 37 -2.81 0.04 5.78
N TYR A 38 -2.33 0.26 4.56
CA TYR A 38 -1.35 -0.58 3.89
C TYR A 38 -0.12 0.23 3.50
N LEU A 39 1.06 -0.30 3.81
CA LEU A 39 2.33 0.21 3.31
C LEU A 39 2.63 -0.46 1.97
N ILE A 40 2.67 0.34 0.92
CA ILE A 40 2.93 -0.11 -0.45
C ILE A 40 4.32 0.33 -0.85
N GLU A 41 5.12 -0.61 -1.34
CA GLU A 41 6.39 -0.31 -1.99
C GLU A 41 6.18 -0.28 -3.50
N MET A 42 6.49 0.86 -4.11
CA MET A 42 6.42 1.06 -5.56
C MET A 42 7.70 0.55 -6.22
N ALA A 43 7.60 0.15 -7.49
CA ALA A 43 8.78 -0.19 -8.25
C ALA A 43 9.71 1.04 -8.35
N LEU A 44 11.00 0.86 -8.01
CA LEU A 44 11.99 1.89 -8.24
C LEU A 44 12.09 2.10 -9.76
N GLY A 45 11.62 3.24 -10.24
CA GLY A 45 11.82 3.64 -11.63
C GLY A 45 13.32 3.69 -11.94
N LEU A 46 13.68 3.51 -13.22
CA LEU A 46 15.06 3.68 -13.66
C LEU A 46 15.52 5.09 -13.26
N GLU A 47 16.63 5.18 -12.54
CA GLU A 47 17.19 6.48 -12.18
C GLU A 47 17.46 7.27 -13.47
N PRO A 48 16.90 8.48 -13.63
CA PRO A 48 17.10 9.27 -14.83
C PRO A 48 18.56 9.74 -14.93
N ASP A 49 19.08 9.86 -16.15
CA ASP A 49 20.44 10.35 -16.45
C ASP A 49 20.73 11.73 -15.82
N PHE A 50 19.68 12.55 -15.66
CA PHE A 50 19.69 13.83 -14.94
C PHE A 50 18.34 14.10 -14.25
N GLY A 51 18.34 14.61 -13.02
CA GLY A 51 17.13 15.00 -12.27
C GLY A 51 17.17 14.59 -10.80
N ARG A 52 16.09 14.87 -10.05
CA ARG A 52 15.88 14.29 -8.71
C ARG A 52 14.82 13.19 -8.82
N VAL A 53 15.22 11.95 -8.57
CA VAL A 53 14.29 10.89 -8.16
C VAL A 53 14.01 11.11 -6.67
N GLY A 54 12.73 11.23 -6.32
CA GLY A 54 12.33 11.14 -4.91
C GLY A 54 12.66 9.73 -4.41
N ALA A 55 13.33 9.61 -3.27
CA ALA A 55 13.62 8.32 -2.64
C ALA A 55 12.37 7.64 -2.06
N GLU A 56 11.20 8.26 -2.23
CA GLU A 56 9.89 7.83 -1.75
C GLU A 56 9.41 6.61 -2.56
N THR A 57 9.97 5.45 -2.22
CA THR A 57 9.52 4.15 -2.74
C THR A 57 8.35 3.59 -1.94
N MET A 58 8.02 4.17 -0.79
CA MET A 58 6.96 3.69 0.10
C MET A 58 5.83 4.70 0.21
N ILE A 59 4.60 4.22 0.07
CA ILE A 59 3.38 5.01 0.22
C ILE A 59 2.44 4.29 1.20
N LEU A 60 1.72 5.08 2.00
CA LEU A 60 0.72 4.57 2.93
C LEU A 60 -0.67 4.87 2.37
N LEU A 61 -1.50 3.84 2.16
CA LEU A 61 -2.83 3.96 1.56
C LEU A 61 -3.89 3.22 2.38
N THR A 62 -5.13 3.67 2.30
CA THR A 62 -6.24 2.96 2.93
C THR A 62 -6.70 1.78 2.06
N GLU A 63 -7.39 0.81 2.64
CA GLU A 63 -7.95 -0.33 1.91
C GLU A 63 -8.82 0.06 0.70
N SER A 64 -9.48 1.23 0.77
CA SER A 64 -10.37 1.75 -0.27
C SER A 64 -9.62 2.30 -1.48
N ASP A 65 -8.37 2.71 -1.31
CA ASP A 65 -7.53 3.26 -2.38
C ASP A 65 -6.88 2.16 -3.25
N LEU A 66 -6.96 0.90 -2.81
CA LEU A 66 -6.28 -0.23 -3.43
C LEU A 66 -7.24 -1.13 -4.22
N GLN A 67 -6.72 -1.64 -5.34
CA GLN A 67 -7.37 -2.63 -6.19
C GLN A 67 -6.42 -3.79 -6.48
N THR A 68 -6.96 -4.98 -6.77
CA THR A 68 -6.12 -6.07 -7.29
C THR A 68 -5.77 -5.74 -8.74
N THR A 69 -4.51 -5.95 -9.10
CA THR A 69 -4.05 -5.95 -10.50
C THR A 69 -4.68 -7.10 -11.27
#